data_AF-A0A968PCA8-F1
#
_entry.id   AF-A0A968PCA8-F1
#
_cell.length_a   1.000
_cell.length_b   1.000
_cell.length_c   1.000
_cell.angle_alpha   90.00
_cell.angle_beta   90.00
_cell.angle_gamma   90.00
#
_symmetry.space_group_name_H-M   'P 1'
#
loop_
_entity.id
_entity.type
_entity.pdbx_description
1 polymer ?
#
loop_
_entity_poly.entity_id
_entity_poly.type
_entity_poly.pdbx_seq_one_letter_code
_entity_poly.pdbx_strand_id
1 'polypeptide(L)'
;MLILTYEDRPSNLTGTKLLVLSVMRQLPGVPMEVGCPGAPAEFVQWLSSRTQARLRSEPLPGKGYNVKPRILLRALDEGHEEVFGSIRILFCMAIFGHVSEN
;
A
#
# COMPACT_ATOMS: atom_id res chain seq x y z
N MET A 1 7.70 -0.41 -10.92
CA MET A 1 7.53 -0.40 -9.46
C MET A 1 6.06 -0.26 -9.08
N LEU A 2 5.55 -1.15 -8.23
CA LEU A 2 4.20 -1.11 -7.66
C LEU A 2 4.27 -1.22 -6.13
N ILE A 3 3.52 -0.37 -5.41
CA ILE A 3 3.43 -0.44 -3.95
C ILE A 3 2.18 -1.19 -3.52
N LEU A 4 2.34 -2.19 -2.66
CA LEU A 4 1.22 -3.01 -2.18
C LEU A 4 1.10 -2.94 -0.66
N THR A 5 -0.13 -2.75 -0.19
CA THR A 5 -0.46 -2.89 1.23
C THR A 5 -1.75 -3.65 1.42
N TYR A 6 -1.92 -4.26 2.59
CA TYR A 6 -3.15 -4.95 2.96
C TYR A 6 -3.45 -4.76 4.44
N GLU A 7 -4.70 -4.44 4.73
CA GLU A 7 -5.25 -4.32 6.08
C GLU A 7 -6.71 -4.76 6.09
N ASP A 8 -7.00 -5.80 6.86
CA ASP A 8 -8.34 -6.37 7.07
C ASP A 8 -8.94 -6.00 8.43
N ARG A 9 -8.24 -5.17 9.21
CA ARG A 9 -8.71 -4.65 10.50
C ARG A 9 -9.11 -3.19 10.39
N PRO A 10 -10.41 -2.85 10.50
CA PRO A 10 -10.88 -1.47 10.44
C PRO A 10 -10.19 -0.53 11.43
N SER A 11 -9.83 -1.02 12.62
CA SER A 11 -9.12 -0.26 13.67
C SER A 11 -7.75 0.27 13.23
N ASN A 12 -7.15 -0.31 12.19
CA ASN A 12 -5.79 0.01 11.74
C ASN A 12 -5.76 0.85 10.44
N LEU A 13 -6.92 1.24 9.91
CA LEU A 13 -7.00 1.96 8.64
C LEU A 13 -6.34 3.34 8.69
N THR A 14 -6.25 3.97 9.87
CA THR A 14 -5.50 5.23 10.04
C THR A 14 -4.05 5.09 9.58
N GLY A 15 -3.39 3.98 9.93
CA GLY A 15 -2.02 3.74 9.49
C GLY A 15 -1.92 3.51 7.98
N THR A 16 -2.91 2.87 7.37
CA THR A 16 -3.00 2.71 5.91
C THR A 16 -3.18 4.06 5.21
N LYS A 17 -4.03 4.96 5.75
CA LYS A 17 -4.18 6.33 5.24
C LYS A 17 -2.86 7.08 5.28
N LEU A 18 -2.12 7.00 6.39
CA LEU A 18 -0.80 7.62 6.52
C LEU A 18 0.20 7.07 5.50
N LEU A 19 0.23 5.75 5.30
CA LEU A 19 1.09 5.14 4.29
C LEU A 19 0.77 5.65 2.88
N VAL A 20 -0.51 5.66 2.48
CA VAL A 20 -0.95 6.17 1.18
C VAL A 20 -0.50 7.62 0.98
N LEU A 21 -0.70 8.49 1.98
CA LEU A 21 -0.29 9.89 1.90
C LEU A 21 1.23 10.05 1.79
N SER A 22 1.99 9.28 2.56
CA SER A 22 3.45 9.27 2.50
C SER A 22 3.96 8.83 1.12
N VAL A 23 3.40 7.77 0.56
CA VAL A 23 3.75 7.27 -0.79
C VAL A 23 3.43 8.32 -1.84
N MET A 24 2.22 8.90 -1.82
CA MET A 24 1.83 9.94 -2.78
C MET A 24 2.75 11.17 -2.73
N ARG A 25 3.26 11.52 -1.54
CA ARG A 25 4.18 12.66 -1.35
C ARG A 25 5.61 12.34 -1.80
N GLN A 26 6.12 11.15 -1.46
CA GLN A 26 7.53 10.80 -1.66
C GLN A 26 7.79 10.15 -3.03
N LEU A 27 6.80 9.47 -3.58
CA LEU A 27 6.88 8.69 -4.81
C LEU A 27 5.72 9.10 -5.75
N PRO A 28 5.74 10.35 -6.28
CA PRO A 28 4.69 10.84 -7.16
C PRO A 28 4.60 9.98 -8.43
N GLY A 29 3.39 9.56 -8.80
CA GLY A 29 3.12 8.77 -10.00
C GLY A 29 3.37 7.26 -9.87
N VAL A 30 3.93 6.79 -8.75
CA VAL A 30 4.10 5.35 -8.51
C VAL A 30 2.77 4.73 -8.09
N PRO A 31 2.20 3.79 -8.85
CA PRO A 31 0.91 3.21 -8.53
C PRO A 31 0.94 2.46 -7.18
N MET A 32 -0.19 2.50 -6.47
CA MET A 32 -0.37 1.80 -5.21
C MET A 32 -1.68 1.01 -5.20
N GLU A 33 -1.64 -0.22 -4.68
CA GLU A 33 -2.85 -0.98 -4.39
C GLU A 33 -3.00 -1.22 -2.89
N VAL A 34 -4.23 -1.04 -2.42
CA VAL A 34 -4.63 -1.23 -1.03
C VAL A 34 -5.64 -2.38 -0.98
N GLY A 35 -5.22 -3.52 -0.46
CA GLY A 35 -6.10 -4.62 -0.12
C GLY A 35 -6.82 -4.35 1.20
N CYS A 36 -8.14 -4.23 1.16
CA CYS A 36 -8.93 -4.06 2.37
C CYS A 36 -10.31 -4.72 2.17
N PRO A 37 -10.42 -6.03 2.41
CA PRO A 37 -11.69 -6.71 2.33
C PRO A 37 -12.62 -6.17 3.43
N GLY A 38 -13.84 -5.78 3.05
CA GLY A 38 -14.77 -5.14 3.99
C GLY A 38 -14.40 -3.70 4.36
N ALA A 39 -13.69 -2.97 3.49
CA ALA A 39 -13.40 -1.55 3.67
C ALA A 39 -14.67 -0.74 4.03
N PRO A 40 -14.65 0.03 5.13
CA PRO A 40 -15.75 0.95 5.48
C PRO A 40 -16.00 1.96 4.36
N ALA A 41 -17.26 2.37 4.15
CA ALA A 41 -17.64 3.30 3.08
C ALA A 41 -16.84 4.61 3.10
N GLU A 42 -16.57 5.14 4.28
CA GLU A 42 -15.73 6.33 4.48
C GLU A 42 -14.29 6.14 3.96
N PHE A 43 -13.74 4.93 4.07
CA PHE A 43 -12.39 4.61 3.59
C PHE A 43 -12.38 4.45 2.07
N VAL A 44 -13.44 3.83 1.52
CA VAL A 44 -13.62 3.73 0.07
C VAL A 44 -13.70 5.11 -0.57
N GLN A 45 -14.57 5.99 -0.04
CA GLN A 45 -14.72 7.36 -0.52
C GLN A 45 -13.44 8.17 -0.35
N TRP A 46 -12.72 7.96 0.76
CA TRP A 46 -11.42 8.58 0.96
C TRP A 46 -10.42 8.10 -0.10
N LEU A 47 -10.30 6.81 -0.37
CA LEU A 47 -9.31 6.32 -1.32
C LEU A 47 -9.66 6.69 -2.77
N SER A 48 -10.94 6.75 -3.13
CA SER A 48 -11.38 7.08 -4.50
C SER A 48 -11.01 8.49 -4.96
N SER A 49 -10.78 9.43 -4.04
CA SER A 49 -10.31 10.78 -4.39
C SER A 49 -8.81 10.84 -4.71
N ARG A 50 -8.10 9.70 -4.72
CA ARG A 50 -6.65 9.60 -4.93
C ARG A 50 -6.33 8.71 -6.12
N THR A 51 -6.04 9.32 -7.27
CA THR A 51 -5.82 8.63 -8.55
C THR A 51 -4.63 7.66 -8.55
N GLN A 52 -3.65 7.85 -7.66
CA GLN A 52 -2.48 6.98 -7.52
C GLN A 52 -2.77 5.69 -6.75
N ALA A 53 -3.88 5.61 -5.99
CA ALA A 53 -4.19 4.48 -5.13
C ALA A 53 -5.49 3.78 -5.57
N ARG A 54 -5.46 2.46 -5.66
CA ARG A 54 -6.63 1.63 -6.01
C ARG A 54 -7.01 0.71 -4.87
N LEU A 55 -8.31 0.59 -4.60
CA LEU A 55 -8.83 -0.36 -3.64
C LEU A 55 -8.97 -1.74 -4.28
N ARG A 56 -8.53 -2.78 -3.58
CA ARG A 56 -8.94 -4.16 -3.82
C ARG A 56 -9.79 -4.65 -2.65
N SER A 57 -11.06 -4.89 -2.93
CA SER A 57 -12.06 -5.37 -1.97
C SER A 57 -12.13 -6.90 -1.91
N GLU A 58 -11.54 -7.59 -2.89
CA GLU A 58 -11.50 -9.05 -2.92
C GLU A 58 -10.61 -9.60 -1.79
N PRO A 59 -11.12 -10.52 -0.95
CA PRO A 59 -10.31 -11.19 0.04
C PRO A 59 -9.31 -12.11 -0.67
N LEU A 60 -8.05 -12.07 -0.24
CA LEU A 60 -7.04 -13.00 -0.73
C LEU A 60 -6.99 -14.25 0.14
N PRO A 61 -6.76 -15.44 -0.46
CA PRO A 61 -6.66 -16.67 0.30
C PRO A 61 -5.43 -16.61 1.23
N GLY A 62 -5.65 -16.69 2.54
CA GLY A 62 -4.63 -16.59 3.57
C GLY A 62 -5.21 -15.99 4.86
N LYS A 63 -4.49 -16.09 5.98
CA LYS A 63 -4.86 -15.43 7.24
C LYS A 63 -3.67 -14.72 7.84
N GLY A 64 -3.88 -13.49 8.34
CA GLY A 64 -2.87 -12.72 9.04
C GLY A 64 -1.60 -12.45 8.21
N TYR A 65 -0.44 -12.80 8.76
CA TYR A 65 0.87 -12.49 8.18
C TYR A 65 1.11 -13.16 6.81
N ASN A 66 0.40 -14.24 6.49
CA ASN A 66 0.56 -14.97 5.23
C ASN A 66 -0.11 -14.28 4.03
N VAL A 67 -0.94 -13.26 4.26
CA VAL A 67 -1.61 -12.54 3.18
C VAL A 67 -0.62 -11.62 2.44
N LYS A 68 0.32 -10.99 3.16
CA LYS A 68 1.26 -10.02 2.56
C LYS A 68 2.24 -10.67 1.58
N PRO A 69 2.91 -11.78 1.88
CA PRO A 69 3.74 -12.48 0.88
C PRO A 69 2.95 -12.91 -0.35
N ARG A 70 1.70 -13.36 -0.19
CA ARG A 70 0.84 -13.76 -1.33
C ARG A 70 0.48 -12.60 -2.25
N ILE A 71 0.27 -11.41 -1.70
CA ILE A 71 0.05 -10.19 -2.49
C ILE A 71 1.28 -9.87 -3.34
N LEU A 72 2.47 -9.97 -2.75
CA LEU A 72 3.72 -9.70 -3.46
C LEU A 72 3.97 -10.73 -4.56
N LEU A 73 3.79 -12.02 -4.26
CA LEU A 73 3.95 -13.10 -5.24
C LEU A 73 2.97 -12.96 -6.41
N ARG A 74 1.70 -12.63 -6.12
CA ARG A 74 0.71 -12.37 -7.17
C ARG A 74 1.14 -11.25 -8.12
N ALA A 75 1.67 -10.15 -7.59
CA ALA A 75 2.12 -9.04 -8.43
C ALA A 75 3.33 -9.41 -9.30
N LEU A 76 4.24 -10.25 -8.79
CA LEU A 76 5.32 -10.83 -9.61
C LEU A 76 4.75 -11.73 -10.72
N ASP A 77 3.76 -12.57 -10.41
CA ASP A 77 3.07 -13.42 -11.39
C ASP A 77 2.31 -12.60 -12.46
N GLU A 78 1.81 -11.40 -12.09
CA GLU A 78 1.15 -10.44 -13.00
C GLU A 78 2.15 -9.67 -13.89
N GLY A 79 3.46 -9.91 -13.75
CA GLY A 79 4.51 -9.36 -14.62
C GLY A 79 5.18 -8.09 -14.09
N HIS A 80 5.00 -7.74 -12.81
CA HIS A 80 5.73 -6.63 -12.21
C HIS A 80 7.17 -7.04 -11.89
N GLU A 81 8.16 -6.30 -12.40
CA GLU A 81 9.59 -6.58 -12.17
C GLU A 81 10.07 -6.22 -10.75
N GLU A 82 9.37 -5.30 -10.09
CA GLU A 82 9.75 -4.80 -8.76
C GLU A 82 8.52 -4.46 -7.91
N VAL A 83 8.42 -5.11 -6.74
CA VAL A 83 7.26 -5.05 -5.84
C VAL A 83 7.71 -4.83 -4.39
N PHE A 84 7.13 -3.83 -3.72
CA PHE A 84 7.42 -3.52 -2.32
C PHE A 84 6.20 -3.74 -1.42
N GLY A 85 6.41 -4.44 -0.30
CA GLY A 85 5.37 -4.71 0.71
C GLY A 85 5.68 -4.09 2.07
N SER A 86 4.67 -3.51 2.71
CA SER A 86 4.79 -3.04 4.10
C SER A 86 4.29 -4.10 5.08
N ILE A 87 5.18 -4.70 5.89
CA ILE A 87 4.83 -5.75 6.87
C ILE A 87 4.34 -5.14 8.19
N ARG A 88 4.80 -3.94 8.56
CA ARG A 88 4.32 -3.14 9.70
C ARG A 88 4.27 -1.68 9.27
N ILE A 89 3.23 -0.96 9.70
CA ILE A 89 3.06 0.46 9.41
C ILE A 89 4.14 1.23 10.18
N LEU A 90 5.31 1.32 9.57
CA LEU A 90 6.34 2.30 9.89
C LEU A 90 7.14 2.57 8.61
N PHE A 91 6.54 3.28 7.66
CA PHE A 91 7.30 4.04 6.68
C PHE A 91 7.63 5.40 7.31
N CYS A 92 8.61 5.42 8.21
CA CYS A 92 9.30 6.64 8.58
C CYS A 92 10.48 6.76 7.62
N MET A 93 10.26 7.26 6.41
CA MET A 93 11.37 7.59 5.53
C MET A 93 11.95 8.93 6.01
N ALA A 94 12.96 8.85 6.86
CA ALA A 94 13.97 9.88 6.97
C ALA A 94 14.72 9.93 5.63
N ILE A 95 14.20 10.67 4.65
CA ILE A 95 15.00 11.18 3.54
C ILE A 95 15.41 12.60 3.92
N PHE A 96 16.27 12.69 4.94
CA PHE A 96 17.28 13.72 5.02
C PHE A 96 18.59 13.00 4.69
N GLY A 97 19.10 13.15 3.47
CA GLY A 97 20.37 12.54 3.11
C GLY A 97 20.55 12.12 1.65
N HIS A 98 20.11 12.92 0.69
CA HIS A 98 20.84 13.04 -0.58
C HIS A 98 20.62 14.45 -1.13
N VAL A 99 21.21 15.42 -0.43
CA VAL A 99 21.75 16.61 -1.12
C VAL A 99 22.99 16.09 -1.83
N SER A 100 22.89 15.93 -3.14
CA SER A 100 24.04 15.68 -4.00
C SER A 100 24.94 16.92 -3.97
N GLU A 101 26.03 16.86 -3.23
CA GLU A 101 27.22 17.64 -3.55
C GLU A 101 27.98 16.90 -4.64
N ASN A 102 27.80 17.36 -5.88
CA ASN A 102 28.81 17.54 -6.93
C ASN A 102 28.15 17.98 -8.24
#